data_AF-A0AAJ6B5I0-F1
#
_entry.id   AF-A0AAJ6B5I0-F1
#
_cell.length_a   1.000
_cell.length_b   1.000
_cell.length_c   1.000
_cell.angle_alpha   90.00
_cell.angle_beta   90.00
_cell.angle_gamma   90.00
#
_symmetry.space_group_name_H-M   'P 1'
#
loop_
_entity.id
_entity.type
_entity.pdbx_description
1 polymer ?
#
loop_
_entity_poly.entity_id
_entity_poly.type
_entity_poly.pdbx_seq_one_letter_code
_entity_poly.pdbx_strand_id
1 'polypeptide(L)'
;MSYDEMREEYDRTLENFPDDLPFPEDVDTHPPLESQIVTDPSTTELYERGSGLVQAYLYWECAWMVQVLDAGGVGEQAEEALDVLESEAALDSEFRRLYYEDPGRMWELEVLGGARKGDLRSMRDFAVGCHVDSR
;
A
#
# COMPACT_ATOMS: atom_id res chain seq x y z
N MET A 1 1.07 -18.65 12.12
CA MET A 1 -0.34 -18.26 11.93
C MET A 1 -0.87 -19.01 10.73
N SER A 2 -2.10 -19.51 10.80
CA SER A 2 -2.79 -20.10 9.65
C SER A 2 -3.17 -19.02 8.64
N TYR A 3 -3.54 -19.44 7.44
CA TYR A 3 -4.06 -18.52 6.43
C TYR A 3 -5.37 -17.84 6.88
N ASP A 4 -6.27 -18.58 7.53
CA ASP A 4 -7.53 -18.02 8.03
C ASP A 4 -7.29 -16.99 9.13
N GLU A 5 -6.35 -17.25 10.05
CA GLU A 5 -5.96 -16.27 11.08
C GLU A 5 -5.34 -15.00 10.46
N MET A 6 -4.59 -15.15 9.36
CA MET A 6 -4.02 -14.02 8.60
C MET A 6 -5.10 -13.21 7.88
N ARG A 7 -6.10 -13.87 7.28
CA ARG A 7 -7.26 -13.22 6.66
C ARG A 7 -8.08 -12.47 7.70
N GLU A 8 -8.38 -13.08 8.84
CA GLU A 8 -9.08 -12.40 9.93
C GLU A 8 -8.32 -11.17 10.45
N GLU A 9 -6.99 -11.22 10.49
CA GLU A 9 -6.16 -10.06 10.82
C GLU A 9 -6.26 -8.96 9.76
N TYR A 10 -6.20 -9.32 8.48
CA TYR A 10 -6.35 -8.41 7.34
C TYR A 10 -7.72 -7.70 7.35
N ASP A 11 -8.81 -8.47 7.42
CA ASP A 11 -10.17 -7.94 7.42
C ASP A 11 -10.39 -6.98 8.59
N ARG A 12 -9.96 -7.39 9.80
CA ARG A 12 -10.06 -6.54 10.99
C ARG A 12 -9.22 -5.26 10.86
N THR A 13 -8.06 -5.33 10.21
CA THR A 13 -7.23 -4.13 9.98
C THR A 13 -7.92 -3.17 9.01
N LEU A 14 -8.56 -3.66 7.95
CA LEU A 14 -9.32 -2.79 7.03
C LEU A 14 -10.57 -2.19 7.68
N GLU A 15 -11.29 -2.97 8.50
CA GLU A 15 -12.46 -2.48 9.25
C GLU A 15 -12.09 -1.35 10.23
N ASN A 16 -10.86 -1.35 10.75
CA ASN A 16 -10.36 -0.39 11.72
C ASN A 16 -9.18 0.42 11.15
N PHE A 17 -9.15 0.62 9.83
CA PHE A 17 -8.04 1.31 9.19
C PHE A 17 -7.98 2.77 9.68
N PRO A 18 -6.79 3.35 9.91
CA PRO A 18 -6.70 4.68 10.51
C PRO A 18 -7.39 5.77 9.67
N ASP A 19 -8.21 6.61 10.30
CA ASP A 19 -8.94 7.71 9.65
C ASP A 19 -8.02 8.77 9.01
N ASP A 20 -6.78 8.89 9.51
CA ASP A 20 -5.74 9.77 8.99
C ASP A 20 -4.98 9.18 7.78
N LEU A 21 -5.32 7.96 7.38
CA LEU A 21 -4.85 7.29 6.16
C LEU A 21 -6.04 6.97 5.25
N PRO A 22 -6.68 7.98 4.63
CA PRO A 22 -7.85 7.76 3.80
C PRO A 22 -7.49 6.96 2.55
N PHE A 23 -8.42 6.12 2.10
CA PHE A 23 -8.36 5.51 0.76
C PHE A 23 -8.82 6.52 -0.31
N PRO A 24 -8.37 6.38 -1.58
CA PRO A 24 -8.96 7.11 -2.70
C PRO A 24 -10.48 6.88 -2.81
N GLU A 25 -11.25 7.85 -3.31
CA GLU A 25 -12.73 7.78 -3.31
C GLU A 25 -13.30 6.59 -4.13
N ASP A 26 -12.64 6.23 -5.24
CA ASP A 26 -13.15 5.28 -6.24
C ASP A 26 -12.57 3.85 -6.13
N VAL A 27 -11.97 3.50 -4.99
CA VAL A 27 -11.39 2.16 -4.77
C VAL A 27 -12.24 1.31 -3.83
N ASP A 28 -12.13 -0.01 -3.98
CA ASP A 28 -12.65 -0.92 -2.97
C ASP A 28 -11.80 -0.82 -1.70
N THR A 29 -12.39 -0.43 -0.57
CA THR A 29 -11.66 -0.35 0.70
C THR A 29 -11.55 -1.70 1.40
N HIS A 30 -12.26 -2.73 0.92
CA HIS A 30 -12.25 -4.08 1.49
C HIS A 30 -12.08 -5.13 0.39
N PRO A 31 -10.99 -5.08 -0.41
CA PRO A 31 -10.77 -6.07 -1.44
C PRO A 31 -10.51 -7.45 -0.81
N PRO A 32 -10.79 -8.55 -1.52
CA PRO A 32 -10.44 -9.87 -1.02
C PRO A 32 -8.92 -10.00 -0.89
N LEU A 33 -8.45 -10.53 0.23
CA LEU A 33 -7.02 -10.75 0.46
C LEU A 33 -6.36 -11.50 -0.71
N GLU A 34 -7.05 -12.48 -1.29
CA GLU A 34 -6.61 -13.29 -2.43
C GLU A 34 -6.22 -12.48 -3.67
N SER A 35 -6.77 -11.26 -3.85
CA SER A 35 -6.34 -10.38 -4.95
C SER A 35 -5.01 -9.69 -4.65
N GLN A 36 -4.58 -9.65 -3.39
CA GLN A 36 -3.39 -8.92 -2.93
C GLN A 36 -2.17 -9.83 -2.72
N ILE A 37 -2.37 -11.13 -2.45
CA ILE A 37 -1.28 -12.09 -2.27
C ILE A 37 -0.97 -12.83 -3.57
N VAL A 38 0.24 -12.62 -4.09
CA VAL A 38 0.78 -13.33 -5.28
C VAL A 38 1.17 -14.78 -4.96
N THR A 39 1.31 -15.13 -3.68
CA THR A 39 1.74 -16.46 -3.22
C THR A 39 0.55 -17.40 -3.00
N ASP A 40 0.62 -18.61 -3.55
CA ASP A 40 -0.40 -19.65 -3.38
C ASP A 40 -0.58 -20.01 -1.88
N PRO A 41 -1.76 -19.75 -1.29
CA PRO A 41 -2.05 -20.05 0.12
C PRO A 41 -1.90 -21.54 0.46
N SER A 42 -2.04 -22.43 -0.51
CA SER A 42 -1.89 -23.87 -0.34
C SER A 42 -0.43 -24.33 -0.19
N THR A 43 0.53 -23.44 -0.49
CA THR A 43 1.98 -23.71 -0.43
C THR A 43 2.71 -22.91 0.64
N THR A 44 2.04 -21.93 1.25
CA THR A 44 2.62 -21.05 2.28
C THR A 44 2.30 -21.60 3.67
N GLU A 45 3.24 -22.36 4.24
CA GLU A 45 3.00 -23.07 5.51
C GLU A 45 3.07 -22.18 6.77
N LEU A 46 3.59 -20.95 6.68
CA LEU A 46 3.83 -20.10 7.85
C LEU A 46 3.60 -18.61 7.53
N TYR A 47 2.47 -18.07 8.01
CA TYR A 47 2.30 -16.62 8.16
C TYR A 47 2.77 -16.19 9.56
N GLU A 48 3.35 -15.00 9.64
CA GLU A 48 3.73 -14.37 10.91
C GLU A 48 2.63 -13.44 11.38
N ARG A 49 2.49 -13.29 12.70
CA ARG A 49 1.57 -12.29 13.26
C ARG A 49 1.91 -10.91 12.70
N GLY A 50 0.91 -10.15 12.25
CA GLY A 50 1.10 -8.89 11.55
C GLY A 50 1.11 -9.01 10.03
N SER A 51 1.14 -10.23 9.46
CA SER A 51 1.07 -10.42 8.01
C SER A 51 -0.21 -9.84 7.41
N GLY A 52 -1.35 -9.99 8.09
CA GLY A 52 -2.62 -9.42 7.63
C GLY A 52 -2.61 -7.90 7.66
N LEU A 53 -2.06 -7.33 8.74
CA LEU A 53 -1.87 -5.88 8.85
C LEU A 53 -0.98 -5.34 7.72
N VAL A 54 0.16 -5.98 7.48
CA VAL A 54 1.08 -5.59 6.39
C VAL A 54 0.37 -5.58 5.04
N GLN A 55 -0.42 -6.61 4.73
CA GLN A 55 -1.15 -6.64 3.46
C GLN A 55 -2.19 -5.52 3.33
N ALA A 56 -2.86 -5.14 4.42
CA ALA A 56 -3.82 -4.03 4.38
C ALA A 56 -3.14 -2.69 4.08
N TYR A 57 -1.98 -2.42 4.69
CA TYR A 57 -1.20 -1.21 4.42
C TYR A 57 -0.58 -1.22 3.01
N LEU A 58 -0.08 -2.36 2.54
CA LEU A 58 0.42 -2.48 1.17
C LEU A 58 -0.69 -2.19 0.15
N TYR A 59 -1.90 -2.70 0.38
CA TYR A 59 -3.04 -2.40 -0.48
C TYR A 59 -3.35 -0.89 -0.49
N TRP A 60 -3.35 -0.24 0.67
CA TRP A 60 -3.56 1.20 0.78
C TRP A 60 -2.48 2.01 0.01
N GLU A 61 -1.20 1.66 0.13
CA GLU A 61 -0.12 2.30 -0.63
C GLU A 61 -0.28 2.06 -2.14
N CYS A 62 -0.64 0.84 -2.52
CA CYS A 62 -0.95 0.48 -3.91
C CYS A 62 -2.09 1.32 -4.48
N ALA A 63 -3.18 1.52 -3.72
CA ALA A 63 -4.33 2.29 -4.15
C ALA A 63 -3.91 3.71 -4.56
N TRP A 64 -3.06 4.36 -3.77
CA TRP A 64 -2.55 5.69 -4.09
C TRP A 64 -1.48 5.71 -5.18
N MET A 65 -0.54 4.75 -5.19
CA MET A 65 0.46 4.66 -6.27
C MET A 65 -0.19 4.50 -7.64
N VAL A 66 -1.27 3.72 -7.74
CA VAL A 66 -2.04 3.57 -8.98
C VAL A 66 -2.63 4.91 -9.43
N GLN A 67 -3.17 5.74 -8.53
CA GLN A 67 -3.65 7.09 -8.88
C GLN A 67 -2.55 7.95 -9.50
N VAL A 68 -1.35 7.94 -8.92
CA VAL A 68 -0.19 8.68 -9.47
C VAL A 68 0.20 8.15 -10.85
N LEU A 69 0.23 6.82 -11.00
CA LEU A 69 0.64 6.18 -12.24
C LEU A 69 -0.37 6.37 -13.38
N ASP A 70 -1.67 6.28 -13.09
CA ASP A 70 -2.76 6.47 -14.04
C ASP A 70 -2.85 7.92 -14.52
N ALA A 71 -2.61 8.88 -13.62
CA ALA A 71 -2.48 10.29 -13.97
C ALA A 71 -1.16 10.62 -14.71
N GLY A 72 -0.28 9.64 -14.92
CA GLY A 72 1.01 9.84 -15.57
C GLY A 72 1.99 10.70 -14.75
N GLY A 73 1.78 10.79 -13.43
CA GLY A 73 2.62 11.53 -12.50
C GLY A 73 2.46 13.04 -12.56
N VAL A 74 1.37 13.54 -13.16
CA VAL A 74 1.11 14.99 -13.30
C VAL A 74 -0.37 15.31 -13.06
N GLY A 75 -0.64 16.53 -12.61
CA GLY A 75 -2.01 17.02 -12.38
C GLY A 75 -2.50 16.78 -10.96
N GLU A 76 -3.69 17.32 -10.67
CA GLU A 76 -4.28 17.38 -9.33
C GLU A 76 -4.39 16.00 -8.66
N GLN A 77 -4.84 14.98 -9.40
CA GLN A 77 -4.96 13.61 -8.90
C GLN A 77 -3.60 13.01 -8.49
N ALA A 78 -2.53 13.25 -9.27
CA ALA A 78 -1.19 12.77 -8.93
C ALA A 78 -0.61 13.55 -7.74
N GLU A 79 -0.86 14.86 -7.67
CA GLU A 79 -0.39 15.71 -6.58
C GLU A 79 -1.05 15.34 -5.26
N GLU A 80 -2.37 15.14 -5.25
CA GLU A 80 -3.13 14.68 -4.09
C GLU A 80 -2.66 13.31 -3.60
N ALA A 81 -2.52 12.35 -4.52
CA ALA A 81 -2.06 11.01 -4.17
C ALA A 81 -0.65 11.01 -3.56
N LEU A 82 0.25 11.83 -4.11
CA LEU A 82 1.59 12.00 -3.54
C LEU A 82 1.55 12.75 -2.20
N ASP A 83 0.66 13.74 -2.02
CA ASP A 83 0.50 14.47 -0.74
C ASP A 83 0.08 13.50 0.38
N VAL A 84 -0.82 12.56 0.09
CA VAL A 84 -1.25 11.53 1.03
C VAL A 84 -0.10 10.56 1.35
N LEU A 85 0.61 10.06 0.33
CA LEU A 85 1.74 9.13 0.52
C LEU A 85 2.95 9.76 1.23
N GLU A 86 3.14 11.07 1.10
CA GLU A 86 4.20 11.85 1.78
C GLU A 86 3.78 12.41 3.15
N SER A 87 2.52 12.20 3.57
CA SER A 87 2.02 12.72 4.85
C SER A 87 2.77 12.12 6.04
N GLU A 88 2.88 12.89 7.14
CA GLU A 88 3.50 12.39 8.38
C GLU A 88 2.80 11.12 8.88
N ALA A 89 1.47 11.06 8.77
CA ALA A 89 0.70 9.87 9.14
C ALA A 89 1.13 8.63 8.34
N ALA A 90 1.36 8.78 7.03
CA ALA A 90 1.80 7.70 6.16
C ALA A 90 3.23 7.26 6.50
N LEU A 91 4.17 8.23 6.57
CA LEU A 91 5.59 7.99 6.77
C LEU A 91 5.91 7.45 8.18
N ASP A 92 5.18 7.87 9.21
CA ASP A 92 5.33 7.42 10.60
C ASP A 92 4.31 6.35 11.02
N SER A 93 3.57 5.78 10.05
CA SER A 93 2.57 4.73 10.31
C SER A 93 3.15 3.56 11.11
N GLU A 94 2.30 2.91 11.92
CA GLU A 94 2.69 1.74 12.70
C GLU A 94 3.29 0.64 11.82
N PHE A 95 2.72 0.45 10.63
CA PHE A 95 3.23 -0.44 9.60
C PHE A 95 4.69 -0.15 9.23
N ARG A 96 5.02 1.10 8.87
CA ARG A 96 6.39 1.46 8.48
C ARG A 96 7.37 1.29 9.64
N ARG A 97 6.98 1.72 10.84
CA ARG A 97 7.83 1.61 12.04
C ARG A 97 8.12 0.17 12.45
N LEU A 98 7.17 -0.74 12.24
CA LEU A 98 7.32 -2.14 12.68
C LEU A 98 7.91 -3.06 11.62
N TYR A 99 7.66 -2.79 10.33
CA TYR A 99 7.93 -3.76 9.26
C TYR A 99 8.86 -3.25 8.15
N TYR A 100 9.20 -1.95 8.11
CA TYR A 100 10.10 -1.40 7.09
C TYR A 100 11.31 -0.70 7.69
N GLU A 101 12.49 -1.30 7.51
CA GLU A 101 13.76 -0.61 7.70
C GLU A 101 14.17 0.08 6.38
N ASP A 102 14.06 1.40 6.32
CA ASP A 102 14.50 2.20 5.18
C ASP A 102 15.59 3.23 5.58
N PRO A 103 16.79 2.77 5.97
CA PRO A 103 17.87 3.66 6.42
C PRO A 103 18.35 4.61 5.30
N GLY A 104 18.12 4.26 4.04
CA GLY A 104 18.43 5.08 2.87
C GLY A 104 17.34 6.09 2.51
N ARG A 105 16.16 6.00 3.13
CA ARG A 105 14.95 6.76 2.74
C ARG A 105 14.63 6.56 1.25
N MET A 106 14.82 5.35 0.74
CA MET A 106 14.53 4.96 -0.63
C MET A 106 13.07 5.26 -1.00
N TRP A 107 12.15 5.00 -0.08
CA TRP A 107 10.74 5.30 -0.29
C TRP A 107 10.51 6.80 -0.51
N GLU A 108 10.95 7.62 0.42
CA GLU A 108 10.70 9.06 0.37
C GLU A 108 11.50 9.75 -0.75
N LEU A 109 12.78 9.43 -0.90
CA LEU A 109 13.69 10.16 -1.78
C LEU A 109 13.63 9.67 -3.23
N GLU A 110 13.53 8.35 -3.43
CA GLU A 110 13.58 7.77 -4.77
C GLU A 110 12.20 7.47 -5.33
N VAL A 111 11.29 6.89 -4.53
CA VAL A 111 9.94 6.56 -5.01
C VAL A 111 9.07 7.80 -5.08
N LEU A 112 8.79 8.44 -3.94
CA LEU A 112 7.92 9.62 -3.87
C LEU A 112 8.61 10.85 -4.47
N GLY A 113 9.84 11.12 -4.05
CA GLY A 113 10.65 12.23 -4.57
C GLY A 113 11.00 12.12 -6.06
N GLY A 114 11.06 10.90 -6.61
CA GLY A 114 11.17 10.66 -8.06
C GLY A 114 9.86 10.98 -8.78
N ALA A 115 8.74 10.47 -8.27
CA ALA A 115 7.41 10.70 -8.84
C ALA A 115 7.03 12.20 -8.84
N ARG A 116 7.36 12.95 -7.78
CA ARG A 116 7.22 14.42 -7.72
C ARG A 116 7.95 15.16 -8.84
N LYS A 117 9.02 14.58 -9.37
CA LYS A 117 9.80 15.14 -10.49
C LYS A 117 9.36 14.57 -11.85
N GLY A 118 8.30 13.77 -11.87
CA GLY A 118 7.80 13.07 -13.06
C GLY A 118 8.56 11.79 -13.41
N ASP A 119 9.53 11.35 -12.58
CA ASP A 119 10.23 10.07 -12.79
C ASP A 119 9.49 8.94 -12.06
N LEU A 120 8.64 8.24 -12.80
CA LEU A 120 7.80 7.17 -12.27
C LEU A 120 8.45 5.79 -12.27
N ARG A 121 9.75 5.65 -12.59
CA ARG A 121 10.38 4.32 -12.75
C ARG A 121 10.36 3.53 -11.45
N SER A 122 10.87 4.10 -10.36
CA SER A 122 10.90 3.43 -9.06
C SER A 122 9.50 3.13 -8.54
N MET A 123 8.54 4.05 -8.72
CA MET A 123 7.15 3.81 -8.35
C MET A 123 6.52 2.66 -9.12
N ARG A 124 6.77 2.56 -10.43
CA ARG A 124 6.31 1.40 -11.22
C ARG A 124 6.90 0.10 -10.72
N ASP A 125 8.19 0.09 -10.36
CA ASP A 125 8.86 -1.10 -9.83
C ASP A 125 8.26 -1.54 -8.48
N PHE A 126 7.93 -0.59 -7.60
CA PHE A 126 7.22 -0.86 -6.36
C PHE A 126 5.78 -1.33 -6.59
N ALA A 127 5.12 -0.82 -7.64
CA ALA A 127 3.74 -1.15 -7.95
C ALA A 127 3.54 -2.45 -8.78
N VAL A 128 4.61 -3.20 -9.09
CA VAL A 128 4.54 -4.42 -9.94
C VAL A 128 3.56 -5.48 -9.43
N GLY A 129 3.30 -5.51 -8.11
CA GLY A 129 2.33 -6.43 -7.49
C GLY A 129 1.00 -5.78 -7.09
N CYS A 130 0.77 -4.51 -7.43
CA CYS A 130 -0.45 -3.82 -7.04
C CYS A 130 -1.63 -4.27 -7.91
N HIS A 131 -2.65 -4.85 -7.26
CA HIS A 131 -3.92 -5.22 -7.86
C HIS A 131 -5.03 -4.43 -7.17
N VAL A 132 -5.34 -3.26 -7.73
CA VAL A 132 -6.37 -2.37 -7.19
C VAL A 132 -7.52 -2.36 -8.19
N ASP A 133 -8.63 -2.99 -7.81
CA ASP A 133 -9.85 -2.95 -8.60
C ASP A 133 -10.58 -1.62 -8.32
N SER A 134 -10.98 -0.92 -9.38
CA SER A 134 -11.88 0.23 -9.29
C SER A 134 -13.33 -0.25 -9.08
N ARG A 135 -14.11 0.55 -8.32
CA ARG A 135 -15.53 0.28 -8.07
C ARG A 135 -16.42 0.43 -9.31
#